data_AF-A0A1Q6Z5M5-F1
#
_entry.id   AF-A0A1Q6Z5M5-F1
#
_cell.length_a   1.000
_cell.length_b   1.000
_cell.length_c   1.000
_cell.angle_alpha   90.00
_cell.angle_beta   90.00
_cell.angle_gamma   90.00
#
_symmetry.space_group_name_H-M   'P 1'
#
loop_
_entity.id
_entity.type
_entity.pdbx_description
1 polymer ?
#
loop_
_entity_poly.entity_id
_entity_poly.type
_entity_poly.pdbx_seq_one_letter_code
_entity_poly.pdbx_strand_id
1 'polypeptide(L)'
;MQKRIALLPIIWGSYGLGVVVIVNYLLGPILNSLPTIPNDKPIGGSYFPVLFFNIAALLAMIGFSLWALGVWTIDLANPRARRDIAALGVMFASGLLVFYYAIFLFPLAISLVYFLATNIE
;
A
#
# COMPACT_ATOMS: atom_id res chain seq x y z
N MET A 1 23.76 9.67 7.95
CA MET A 1 22.49 10.38 8.25
C MET A 1 22.15 11.46 7.23
N GLN A 2 23.00 12.48 6.98
CA GLN A 2 22.68 13.62 6.09
C GLN A 2 22.12 13.25 4.70
N LYS A 3 22.70 12.25 4.02
CA LYS A 3 22.22 11.83 2.68
C LYS A 3 20.79 11.25 2.68
N ARG A 4 20.33 10.65 3.78
CA ARG A 4 19.00 10.01 3.87
C ARG A 4 17.91 11.01 4.24
N ILE A 5 18.23 12.00 5.06
CA ILE A 5 17.31 13.10 5.41
C ILE A 5 16.90 13.89 4.16
N ALA A 6 17.81 14.04 3.20
CA ALA A 6 17.51 14.66 1.90
C ALA A 6 16.46 13.90 1.06
N LEU A 7 16.10 12.67 1.42
CA LEU A 7 15.02 11.92 0.78
C LEU A 7 13.64 12.29 1.33
N LEU A 8 13.53 12.96 2.48
CA LEU A 8 12.24 13.33 3.07
C LEU A 8 11.36 14.17 2.12
N PRO A 9 11.85 15.21 1.42
CA PRO A 9 11.05 15.93 0.44
C PRO A 9 10.53 15.04 -0.69
N ILE A 10 11.31 14.04 -1.11
CA ILE A 10 10.93 13.08 -2.16
C ILE A 10 9.84 12.14 -1.63
N ILE A 11 9.98 11.61 -0.41
CA ILE A 11 9.01 10.73 0.25
C ILE A 11 7.66 11.44 0.43
N TRP A 12 7.69 12.68 0.92
CA TRP A 12 6.47 13.46 1.13
C TRP A 12 5.86 13.96 -0.18
N GLY A 13 6.69 14.37 -1.15
CA GLY A 13 6.25 14.77 -2.47
C GLY A 13 5.60 13.64 -3.25
N SER A 14 6.18 12.43 -3.22
CA SER A 14 5.61 11.24 -3.84
C SER A 14 4.32 10.79 -3.15
N TYR A 15 4.25 10.88 -1.83
CA TYR A 15 3.01 10.65 -1.08
C TYR A 15 1.91 11.63 -1.49
N GLY A 16 2.18 12.94 -1.47
CA GLY A 16 1.20 13.96 -1.83
C GLY A 16 0.67 13.82 -3.25
N LEU A 17 1.57 13.65 -4.24
CA LEU A 17 1.17 13.45 -5.64
C LEU A 17 0.48 12.11 -5.85
N GLY A 18 1.00 11.04 -5.25
CA GLY A 18 0.45 9.69 -5.37
C GLY A 18 -0.95 9.60 -4.80
N VAL A 19 -1.21 10.22 -3.64
CA VAL A 19 -2.56 10.28 -3.05
C VAL A 19 -3.52 10.99 -3.99
N VAL A 20 -3.17 12.18 -4.51
CA VAL A 20 -4.05 12.91 -5.43
C VAL A 20 -4.35 12.08 -6.69
N VAL A 21 -3.34 11.50 -7.33
CA VAL A 21 -3.51 10.75 -8.58
C VAL A 21 -4.32 9.47 -8.35
N ILE A 22 -3.96 8.67 -7.34
CA ILE A 22 -4.58 7.37 -7.11
C ILE A 22 -5.99 7.55 -6.54
N VAL A 23 -6.21 8.50 -5.64
CA VAL A 23 -7.57 8.78 -5.15
C VAL A 23 -8.47 9.26 -6.28
N ASN A 24 -7.99 10.11 -7.18
CA ASN A 24 -8.76 10.50 -8.37
C ASN A 24 -9.03 9.32 -9.30
N TYR A 25 -8.09 8.40 -9.48
CA TYR A 25 -8.33 7.17 -10.25
C TYR A 25 -9.41 6.28 -9.59
N LEU A 26 -9.34 6.12 -8.27
CA LEU A 26 -10.26 5.27 -7.52
C LEU A 26 -11.67 5.89 -7.35
N LEU A 27 -11.77 7.22 -7.19
CA LEU A 27 -13.04 7.97 -7.00
C LEU A 27 -13.62 8.60 -8.26
N GLY A 28 -12.79 8.94 -9.25
CA GLY A 28 -13.20 9.61 -10.49
C GLY A 28 -14.35 8.93 -11.25
N PRO A 29 -14.46 7.59 -11.24
CA PRO A 29 -15.61 6.88 -11.81
C PRO A 29 -16.92 7.00 -11.00
N ILE A 30 -16.86 7.36 -9.71
CA ILE A 30 -18.04 7.55 -8.84
C ILE A 30 -18.70 8.91 -9.14
N LEU A 31 -17.89 9.94 -9.46
CA LEU A 31 -18.36 11.30 -9.73
C LEU A 31 -18.82 11.53 -11.19
N ASN A 32 -18.37 10.72 -12.15
CA ASN A 32 -18.67 10.85 -13.58
C ASN A 32 -19.64 9.75 -14.10
N SER A 33 -20.71 9.46 -13.37
CA SER A 33 -21.68 8.42 -13.72
C SER A 33 -22.55 8.76 -14.95
N LEU A 34 -21.96 8.64 -16.14
CA LEU A 34 -22.71 8.28 -17.35
C LEU A 34 -22.98 6.76 -17.36
N PRO A 35 -24.10 6.29 -17.94
CA PRO A 35 -24.61 4.94 -17.77
C PRO A 35 -23.88 3.95 -18.68
N THR A 36 -22.60 3.74 -18.41
CA THR A 36 -21.90 2.52 -18.81
C THR A 36 -21.27 1.98 -17.53
N ILE A 37 -21.51 0.70 -17.25
CA ILE A 37 -20.90 -0.01 -16.13
C ILE A 37 -19.82 -0.89 -16.76
N PRO A 38 -18.55 -0.44 -16.86
CA PRO A 38 -17.45 -1.35 -17.14
C PRO A 38 -17.18 -2.17 -15.87
N ASN A 39 -16.72 -3.41 -16.07
CA ASN A 39 -16.34 -4.37 -15.03
C ASN A 39 -15.06 -3.97 -14.24
N ASP A 40 -14.56 -2.74 -14.43
CA ASP A 40 -13.37 -2.19 -13.76
C ASP A 40 -13.72 -1.45 -12.45
N LYS A 41 -14.99 -1.47 -12.04
CA LYS A 41 -15.44 -0.82 -10.80
C LYS A 41 -15.19 -1.73 -9.60
N PRO A 42 -14.84 -1.17 -8.43
CA PRO A 42 -14.79 -1.93 -7.20
C PRO A 42 -16.15 -2.61 -6.96
N ILE A 43 -16.12 -3.86 -6.49
CA ILE A 43 -17.32 -4.63 -6.13
C ILE A 43 -18.15 -3.75 -5.18
N GLY A 44 -19.30 -3.27 -5.69
CA GLY A 44 -20.28 -2.50 -4.91
C GLY A 44 -20.14 -0.97 -4.87
N GLY A 45 -19.34 -0.33 -5.73
CA GLY A 45 -19.28 1.15 -5.77
C GLY A 45 -18.77 1.78 -4.47
N SER A 46 -17.95 1.03 -3.73
CA SER A 46 -17.56 1.34 -2.37
C SER A 46 -16.36 2.29 -2.26
N TYR A 47 -16.34 3.09 -1.18
CA TYR A 47 -15.20 3.91 -0.75
C TYR A 47 -14.08 3.10 -0.07
N PHE A 48 -14.30 1.83 0.25
CA PHE A 48 -13.32 0.98 0.93
C PHE A 48 -11.94 0.88 0.25
N PRO A 49 -11.79 0.68 -1.08
CA PRO A 49 -10.48 0.68 -1.72
C PRO A 49 -9.73 2.01 -1.54
N VAL A 50 -10.44 3.13 -1.51
CA VAL A 50 -9.87 4.47 -1.29
C VAL A 50 -9.38 4.61 0.15
N LEU A 51 -10.18 4.19 1.12
CA LEU A 51 -9.79 4.20 2.53
C LEU A 51 -8.59 3.29 2.78
N PHE A 52 -8.62 2.07 2.23
CA PHE A 52 -7.51 1.12 2.33
C PHE A 52 -6.23 1.70 1.74
N PHE A 53 -6.30 2.26 0.53
CA PHE A 53 -5.16 2.90 -0.12
C PHE A 53 -4.59 4.05 0.71
N ASN A 54 -5.43 4.93 1.25
CA ASN A 54 -4.97 6.06 2.07
C ASN A 54 -4.22 5.59 3.33
N ILE A 55 -4.75 4.59 4.02
CA ILE A 55 -4.10 4.02 5.21
C ILE A 55 -2.76 3.39 4.82
N ALA A 56 -2.74 2.57 3.76
CA ALA A 56 -1.53 1.92 3.27
C ALA A 56 -0.45 2.94 2.86
N ALA A 57 -0.83 3.97 2.11
CA ALA A 57 0.07 5.03 1.68
C ALA A 57 0.61 5.84 2.86
N LEU A 58 -0.22 6.11 3.87
CA LEU A 58 0.21 6.80 5.09
C LEU A 58 1.21 5.95 5.88
N LEU A 59 0.94 4.66 6.07
CA LEU A 59 1.86 3.73 6.75
C LEU A 59 3.19 3.61 6.00
N ALA A 60 3.16 3.51 4.68
CA ALA A 60 4.35 3.48 3.85
C ALA A 60 5.16 4.78 3.99
N MET A 61 4.50 5.95 3.93
CA MET A 61 5.14 7.25 4.09
C MET A 61 5.81 7.39 5.47
N ILE A 62 5.13 6.96 6.54
CA ILE A 62 5.69 6.95 7.90
C ILE A 62 6.90 6.00 7.95
N GLY A 63 6.78 4.79 7.44
CA GLY A 63 7.88 3.81 7.40
C GLY A 63 9.12 4.34 6.68
N PHE A 64 8.95 4.92 5.50
CA PHE A 64 10.04 5.54 4.74
C PHE A 64 10.61 6.77 5.46
N SER A 65 9.78 7.56 6.14
CA SER A 65 10.24 8.71 6.92
C SER A 65 11.09 8.27 8.11
N LEU A 66 10.67 7.24 8.86
CA LEU A 66 11.45 6.67 9.96
C LEU A 66 12.78 6.08 9.46
N TRP A 67 12.77 5.46 8.28
CA TRP A 67 13.99 4.97 7.63
C TRP A 67 14.92 6.09 7.19
N ALA A 68 14.40 7.16 6.61
CA ALA A 68 15.16 8.33 6.18
C ALA A 68 15.80 9.08 7.37
N LEU A 69 15.07 9.17 8.50
CA LEU A 69 15.55 9.75 9.76
C LEU A 69 16.57 8.85 10.48
N GLY A 70 16.68 7.58 10.08
CA GLY A 70 17.57 6.61 10.73
C GLY A 70 17.05 6.07 12.06
N VAL A 71 15.76 6.30 12.36
CA VAL A 71 15.07 5.72 13.53
C VAL A 71 14.81 4.23 13.30
N TRP A 72 14.50 3.86 12.06
CA TRP A 72 14.29 2.47 11.66
C TRP A 72 15.28 2.07 10.57
N THR A 73 16.18 1.14 10.87
CA THR A 73 17.16 0.63 9.90
C THR A 73 16.74 -0.74 9.41
N ILE A 74 16.56 -0.87 8.09
CA ILE A 74 16.33 -2.15 7.45
C ILE A 74 17.62 -2.61 6.80
N ASP A 75 18.11 -3.77 7.21
CA ASP A 75 19.22 -4.45 6.55
C ASP A 75 18.70 -5.32 5.40
N LEU A 76 18.85 -4.83 4.16
CA LEU A 76 18.44 -5.55 2.96
C LEU A 76 19.37 -6.73 2.63
N ALA A 77 20.55 -6.85 3.26
CA ALA A 77 21.37 -8.05 3.11
C ALA A 77 20.72 -9.24 3.81
N ASN A 78 20.01 -8.99 4.92
CA ASN A 78 19.29 -10.01 5.65
C ASN A 78 18.16 -10.62 4.78
N PRO A 79 18.17 -11.94 4.53
CA PRO A 79 17.13 -12.60 3.75
C PRO A 79 15.75 -12.54 4.42
N ARG A 80 15.66 -12.48 5.76
CA ARG A 80 14.39 -12.32 6.48
C ARG A 80 13.76 -10.97 6.19
N ALA A 81 14.53 -9.88 6.33
CA ALA A 81 14.05 -8.53 6.07
C ALA A 81 13.56 -8.35 4.62
N ARG A 82 14.22 -8.98 3.64
CA ARG A 82 13.76 -8.99 2.24
C ARG A 82 12.41 -9.70 2.08
N ARG A 83 12.22 -10.85 2.74
CA ARG A 83 10.94 -11.57 2.72
C ARG A 83 9.84 -10.78 3.41
N ASP A 84 10.15 -10.10 4.52
CA ASP A 84 9.18 -9.26 5.23
C ASP A 84 8.71 -8.09 4.37
N ILE A 85 9.63 -7.39 3.69
CA ILE A 85 9.26 -6.31 2.76
C ILE A 85 8.42 -6.86 1.59
N ALA A 86 8.81 -8.02 1.03
CA ALA A 86 8.05 -8.64 -0.05
C ALA A 86 6.63 -9.03 0.41
N ALA A 87 6.50 -9.64 1.59
CA ALA A 87 5.21 -9.99 2.17
C ALA A 87 4.35 -8.75 2.48
N LEU A 88 4.95 -7.66 2.97
CA LEU A 88 4.26 -6.37 3.14
C LEU A 88 3.73 -5.85 1.80
N GLY A 89 4.56 -5.91 0.75
CA GLY A 89 4.16 -5.52 -0.60
C GLY A 89 2.98 -6.34 -1.13
N VAL A 90 3.03 -7.67 -0.97
CA VAL A 90 1.92 -8.57 -1.33
C VAL A 90 0.67 -8.24 -0.53
N MET A 91 0.78 -7.97 0.77
CA MET A 91 -0.35 -7.61 1.63
C MET A 91 -1.03 -6.32 1.16
N PHE A 92 -0.27 -5.26 0.91
CA PHE A 92 -0.82 -3.98 0.45
C PHE A 92 -1.41 -4.06 -0.96
N ALA A 93 -0.73 -4.71 -1.89
CA ALA A 93 -1.24 -4.86 -3.26
C ALA A 93 -2.51 -5.72 -3.29
N SER A 94 -2.49 -6.87 -2.61
CA SER A 94 -3.64 -7.78 -2.58
C SER A 94 -4.81 -7.20 -1.80
N GLY A 95 -4.54 -6.46 -0.72
CA GLY A 95 -5.56 -5.77 0.07
C GLY A 95 -6.25 -4.65 -0.71
N LEU A 96 -5.59 -4.03 -1.70
CA LEU A 96 -6.25 -3.12 -2.64
C LEU A 96 -7.04 -3.89 -3.71
N LEU A 97 -6.42 -4.91 -4.30
CA LEU A 97 -6.98 -5.64 -5.44
C LEU A 97 -8.17 -6.54 -5.08
N VAL A 98 -8.34 -6.91 -3.81
CA VAL A 98 -9.48 -7.70 -3.33
C VAL A 98 -10.83 -7.00 -3.57
N PHE A 99 -10.83 -5.67 -3.61
CA PHE A 99 -12.01 -4.89 -3.93
C PHE A 99 -12.41 -4.96 -5.41
N TYR A 100 -11.53 -5.50 -6.27
CA TYR A 100 -11.77 -5.70 -7.70
C TYR A 100 -12.04 -7.16 -8.04
N TYR A 101 -11.21 -8.08 -7.53
CA TYR A 101 -11.33 -9.51 -7.78
C TYR A 101 -11.10 -10.33 -6.52
N ALA A 102 -12.04 -11.25 -6.24
CA ALA A 102 -11.98 -12.11 -5.06
C ALA A 102 -10.73 -13.01 -4.99
N ILE A 103 -10.09 -13.31 -6.13
CA ILE A 103 -8.86 -14.13 -6.19
C ILE A 103 -7.71 -13.53 -5.37
N PHE A 104 -7.70 -12.22 -5.14
CA PHE A 104 -6.68 -11.56 -4.31
C PHE A 104 -6.83 -11.82 -2.81
N LEU A 105 -7.92 -12.48 -2.37
CA LEU A 105 -8.01 -13.01 -1.00
C LEU A 105 -6.93 -14.05 -0.70
N PHE A 106 -6.56 -14.89 -1.67
CA PHE A 106 -5.55 -15.94 -1.47
C PHE A 106 -4.15 -15.37 -1.16
N PRO A 107 -3.55 -14.49 -1.99
CA PRO A 107 -2.25 -13.90 -1.68
C PRO A 107 -2.31 -12.99 -0.44
N LEU A 108 -3.43 -12.31 -0.18
CA LEU A 108 -3.62 -11.54 1.06
C LEU A 108 -3.55 -12.46 2.28
N ALA A 109 -4.31 -13.55 2.30
CA ALA A 109 -4.31 -14.52 3.38
C ALA A 109 -2.93 -15.14 3.60
N ILE A 110 -2.22 -15.51 2.53
CA ILE A 110 -0.86 -16.05 2.60
C ILE A 110 0.08 -15.04 3.27
N SER A 111 0.02 -13.76 2.88
CA SER A 111 0.86 -12.71 3.48
C SER A 111 0.57 -12.49 4.97
N LEU A 112 -0.71 -12.56 5.37
CA LEU A 112 -1.11 -12.46 6.78
C LEU A 112 -0.63 -13.66 7.59
N VAL A 113 -0.81 -14.88 7.06
CA VAL A 113 -0.32 -16.11 7.70
C VAL A 113 1.20 -16.08 7.83
N TYR A 114 1.93 -15.58 6.83
CA TYR A 114 3.37 -15.36 6.92
C TYR A 114 3.72 -14.48 8.13
N PHE A 115 3.11 -13.28 8.24
CA PHE A 115 3.41 -12.38 9.36
C PHE A 115 3.01 -12.95 10.71
N LEU A 116 1.89 -13.67 10.80
CA LEU A 116 1.54 -14.36 12.03
C LEU A 116 2.59 -15.41 12.37
N ALA A 117 2.94 -16.29 11.44
CA ALA A 117 3.89 -17.37 11.67
C ALA A 117 5.31 -16.88 12.01
N THR A 118 5.74 -15.74 11.46
CA THR A 118 7.10 -15.21 11.68
C THR A 118 7.22 -14.27 12.88
N ASN A 119 6.11 -13.87 13.50
CA ASN A 119 6.09 -12.97 14.66
C ASN A 119 5.48 -13.60 15.93
N ILE A 120 5.10 -14.88 15.88
CA ILE A 120 4.82 -15.67 17.09
C ILE A 120 6.18 -16.14 17.64
N GLU A 121 6.73 -15.35 18.55
CA GLU A 121 7.73 -15.77 19.54
C GLU A 121 7.07 -15.79 20.93
#